data_AF-A0A251V4B6-F1
#
_entry.id   AF-A0A251V4B6-F1
#
_cell.length_a   1.000
_cell.length_b   1.000
_cell.length_c   1.000
_cell.angle_alpha   90.00
_cell.angle_beta   90.00
_cell.angle_gamma   90.00
#
_symmetry.space_group_name_H-M   'P 1'
#
loop_
_entity.id
_entity.type
_entity.pdbx_description
1 polymer ?
#
loop_
_entity_poly.entity_id
_entity_poly.type
_entity_poly.pdbx_seq_one_letter_code
_entity_poly.pdbx_strand_id
1 'polypeptide(L)'
;MKQGKTIRWNLTANAARPNPQGSFHYGTIPITRTVVLANSKATIGGKLRYAMNKVSHVNPATPLKLADYFNINIPGVFKLNSIKPT
;
A
#
# COMPACT_ATOMS: atom_id res chain seq x y z
N MET A 1 8.24 -19.70 -34.52
CA MET A 1 8.43 -18.90 -33.30
C MET A 1 9.92 -18.76 -33.01
N LYS A 2 10.50 -17.56 -33.17
CA LYS A 2 11.86 -17.22 -32.70
C LYS A 2 11.75 -15.93 -31.89
N GLN A 3 11.28 -16.06 -30.65
CA GLN A 3 11.19 -14.96 -29.70
C GLN A 3 12.20 -15.25 -28.58
N GLY A 4 13.15 -14.34 -28.37
CA GLY A 4 14.11 -14.43 -27.25
C GLY A 4 15.56 -14.79 -27.62
N LYS A 5 16.13 -14.30 -28.74
CA LYS A 5 17.56 -14.52 -29.04
C LYS A 5 18.50 -13.38 -28.63
N THR A 6 18.00 -12.26 -28.12
CA THR A 6 18.84 -11.15 -27.65
C THR A 6 18.18 -10.41 -26.51
N ILE A 7 18.83 -10.37 -25.35
CA ILE A 7 18.55 -9.36 -24.31
C ILE A 7 19.34 -8.12 -24.73
N ARG A 8 18.65 -7.04 -25.08
CA ARG A 8 19.29 -5.73 -25.31
C ARG A 8 19.26 -4.96 -24.00
N TRP A 9 20.40 -4.89 -23.32
CA TRP A 9 20.59 -3.97 -22.21
C TRP A 9 20.76 -2.56 -22.76
N ASN A 10 19.69 -1.77 -22.71
CA ASN A 10 19.82 -0.34 -22.92
C ASN A 10 20.41 0.29 -21.65
N LEU A 11 21.72 0.49 -21.62
CA LEU A 11 22.44 1.19 -20.54
C LEU A 11 22.32 2.72 -20.63
N THR A 12 21.56 3.27 -21.59
CA THR A 12 21.28 4.72 -21.64
C THR A 12 20.25 5.20 -20.62
N ALA A 13 19.85 4.35 -19.67
CA ALA A 13 19.22 4.80 -18.43
C ALA A 13 20.26 5.55 -17.55
N ASN A 14 20.76 6.67 -18.07
CA ASN A 14 21.42 7.71 -17.30
C ASN A 14 20.35 8.37 -16.42
N ALA A 15 20.05 7.75 -15.30
CA ALA A 15 19.80 8.54 -14.11
C ALA A 15 21.15 8.70 -13.41
N ALA A 16 22.09 9.40 -14.06
CA ALA A 16 23.21 10.00 -13.37
C ALA A 16 22.59 10.98 -12.38
N ARG A 17 22.34 10.51 -11.15
CA ARG A 17 21.87 11.39 -10.10
C ARG A 17 23.00 12.41 -9.90
N PRO A 18 22.70 13.70 -9.71
CA PRO A 18 23.72 14.69 -9.38
C PRO A 18 24.53 14.36 -8.13
N ASN A 19 24.09 13.38 -7.34
CA ASN A 19 24.69 13.00 -6.09
C ASN A 19 25.48 11.67 -6.20
N PRO A 20 26.65 11.56 -5.54
CA PRO A 20 27.45 10.35 -5.52
C PRO A 20 26.63 9.13 -5.07
N GLN A 21 26.89 7.96 -5.64
CA GLN A 21 26.26 6.72 -5.20
C GLN A 21 26.57 6.48 -3.71
N GLY A 22 25.52 6.39 -2.87
CA GLY A 22 25.65 6.26 -1.41
C GLY A 22 25.50 7.56 -0.63
N SER A 23 25.33 8.72 -1.28
CA SER A 23 25.16 10.02 -0.58
C SER A 23 23.79 10.23 0.06
N PHE A 24 22.86 9.28 -0.09
CA PHE A 24 21.51 9.39 0.46
C PHE A 24 21.52 8.88 1.91
N HIS A 25 21.56 9.82 2.84
CA HIS A 25 21.60 9.53 4.27
C HIS A 25 20.19 9.21 4.79
N TYR A 26 19.73 7.97 4.61
CA TYR A 26 18.40 7.55 5.05
C TYR A 26 18.12 7.86 6.53
N GLY A 27 19.14 7.83 7.40
CA GLY A 27 19.03 8.13 8.83
C GLY A 27 18.76 9.60 9.18
N THR A 28 19.00 10.54 8.25
CA THR A 28 18.71 11.97 8.46
C THR A 28 17.31 12.35 7.97
N ILE A 29 16.56 11.40 7.39
CA ILE A 29 15.23 11.66 6.88
C ILE A 29 14.25 11.54 8.04
N PRO A 30 13.51 12.60 8.38
CA PRO A 30 12.55 12.55 9.47
C PRO A 30 11.41 11.58 9.12
N ILE A 31 11.10 10.66 10.04
CA ILE A 31 9.94 9.79 9.94
C ILE A 31 8.70 10.64 10.19
N THR A 32 7.88 10.84 9.16
CA THR A 32 6.64 11.63 9.27
C THR A 32 5.49 10.83 9.87
N ARG A 33 5.50 9.50 9.72
CA ARG A 33 4.47 8.59 10.24
C ARG A 33 5.00 7.17 10.40
N THR A 34 4.72 6.57 11.55
CA THR A 34 4.92 5.12 11.80
C THR A 34 3.57 4.41 11.76
N VAL A 35 3.49 3.29 11.02
CA VAL A 35 2.30 2.43 10.98
C VAL A 35 2.68 1.05 11.49
N VAL A 36 2.08 0.64 12.60
CA VAL A 36 2.27 -0.71 13.17
C VAL A 36 1.11 -1.58 12.74
N LEU A 37 1.39 -2.74 12.15
CA LEU A 37 0.40 -3.70 11.66
C LEU A 37 0.49 -4.99 12.47
N ALA A 38 -0.61 -5.37 13.13
CA ALA A 38 -0.73 -6.62 13.87
C ALA A 38 -1.83 -7.50 13.28
N ASN A 39 -1.48 -8.77 13.06
CA ASN A 39 -2.42 -9.78 12.61
C ASN A 39 -3.25 -10.31 13.79
N SER A 40 -4.52 -10.57 13.53
CA SER A 40 -5.46 -11.11 14.51
C SER A 40 -6.45 -12.07 13.83
N LYS A 41 -6.97 -13.03 14.60
CA LYS A 41 -8.05 -13.93 14.17
C LYS A 41 -9.30 -13.61 15.00
N ALA A 42 -10.47 -13.60 14.36
CA ALA A 42 -11.73 -13.35 15.04
C ALA A 42 -12.88 -14.11 14.35
N THR A 43 -13.87 -14.52 15.13
CA THR A 43 -15.13 -15.07 14.60
C THR A 43 -16.11 -13.94 14.42
N ILE A 44 -16.47 -13.60 13.17
CA ILE A 44 -17.37 -12.49 12.83
C ILE A 44 -18.52 -13.07 11.99
N GLY A 45 -19.75 -12.93 12.50
CA GLY A 45 -20.94 -13.49 11.86
C GLY A 45 -20.88 -15.01 11.72
N GLY A 46 -20.37 -15.71 12.74
CA GLY A 46 -20.24 -17.18 12.74
C GLY A 46 -19.11 -17.75 11.88
N LYS A 47 -18.37 -16.92 11.13
CA LYS A 47 -17.25 -17.34 10.27
C LYS A 47 -15.92 -16.90 10.85
N LEU A 48 -14.92 -17.78 10.79
CA LEU A 48 -13.52 -17.42 11.11
C LEU A 48 -12.99 -16.44 10.06
N ARG A 49 -12.48 -15.30 10.53
CA ARG A 49 -11.88 -14.25 9.71
C ARG A 49 -10.52 -13.82 10.27
N TYR A 50 -9.70 -13.28 9.38
CA TYR A 50 -8.44 -12.65 9.72
C TYR A 50 -8.58 -11.14 9.61
N ALA A 51 -7.99 -10.44 10.57
CA ALA A 51 -8.08 -9.00 10.71
C ALA A 51 -6.69 -8.40 10.94
N MET A 52 -6.51 -7.19 10.45
CA MET A 52 -5.32 -6.38 10.69
C MET A 52 -5.72 -5.22 11.60
N ASN A 53 -5.02 -5.05 12.72
CA ASN A 53 -5.33 -4.04 13.74
C ASN A 53 -6.83 -4.07 14.16
N LYS A 54 -7.35 -5.28 14.41
CA LYS A 54 -8.75 -5.53 14.81
C LYS A 54 -9.81 -5.16 13.75
N VAL A 55 -9.41 -4.88 12.51
CA VAL A 55 -10.32 -4.61 11.37
C VAL A 55 -10.24 -5.75 10.35
N SER A 56 -11.38 -6.37 10.03
CA SER A 56 -11.50 -7.35 8.95
C SER A 56 -11.97 -6.66 7.68
N HIS A 57 -11.25 -6.86 6.58
CA HIS A 57 -11.62 -6.30 5.27
C HIS A 57 -12.90 -6.94 4.71
N VAL A 58 -13.71 -6.12 4.04
CA VAL A 58 -14.90 -6.52 3.27
C VAL A 58 -14.86 -5.75 1.96
N ASN A 59 -15.06 -6.44 0.84
CA ASN A 59 -15.08 -5.79 -0.47
C ASN A 59 -16.33 -4.90 -0.59
N PRO A 60 -16.18 -3.59 -0.77
CA PRO A 60 -17.32 -2.71 -1.02
C PRO A 60 -17.88 -2.93 -2.43
N ALA A 61 -19.16 -2.60 -2.63
CA ALA A 61 -19.78 -2.64 -3.96
C ALA A 61 -19.19 -1.58 -4.90
N THR A 62 -18.83 -0.41 -4.37
CA THR A 62 -18.20 0.67 -5.12
C THR A 62 -16.68 0.57 -5.04
N PRO A 63 -15.94 0.61 -6.15
CA PRO A 63 -14.47 0.63 -6.13
C PRO A 63 -13.92 1.82 -5.32
N LEU A 64 -12.97 1.57 -4.43
CA LEU A 64 -12.42 2.59 -3.51
C LEU A 64 -11.86 3.81 -4.25
N LYS A 65 -11.15 3.58 -5.36
CA LYS A 65 -10.57 4.66 -6.18
C LYS A 65 -11.65 5.55 -6.82
N LEU A 66 -12.80 4.97 -7.18
CA LEU A 66 -13.92 5.72 -7.74
C LEU A 66 -14.60 6.57 -6.68
N ALA A 67 -14.81 6.01 -5.48
CA ALA A 67 -15.37 6.74 -4.35
C ALA A 67 -14.47 7.90 -3.91
N ASP A 68 -13.15 7.69 -3.87
CA ASP A 68 -12.15 8.71 -3.56
C ASP A 68 -12.11 9.82 -4.63
N TYR A 69 -12.11 9.47 -5.92
CA TYR A 69 -12.05 10.43 -7.02
C TYR A 69 -13.19 11.44 -7.01
N PHE A 70 -14.41 10.98 -6.72
CA PHE A 70 -15.58 11.86 -6.67
C PHE A 70 -15.76 12.53 -5.30
N ASN A 71 -14.79 12.38 -4.36
CA ASN A 71 -14.89 12.82 -2.97
C ASN A 71 -16.19 12.41 -2.29
N ILE A 72 -16.78 11.29 -2.74
CA ILE A 72 -18.05 10.84 -2.19
C ILE A 72 -17.68 10.06 -0.94
N ASN A 73 -17.85 10.72 0.20
CA ASN A 73 -17.80 10.07 1.50
C ASN A 73 -19.09 9.23 1.66
N ILE A 74 -19.27 8.23 0.78
CA ILE A 74 -20.46 7.37 0.75
C ILE A 74 -20.47 6.62 2.08
N PRO A 75 -21.51 6.81 2.91
CA PRO A 75 -21.67 6.04 4.13
C PRO A 75 -21.68 4.56 3.76
N GLY A 76 -20.66 3.83 4.24
CA GLY A 76 -20.54 2.38 4.02
C GLY A 76 -19.52 1.91 2.98
N VAL A 77 -18.84 2.81 2.24
CA VAL A 77 -17.76 2.39 1.31
C VAL A 77 -16.40 2.34 2.02
N PHE A 78 -15.96 3.44 2.62
CA PHE A 78 -14.79 3.46 3.52
C PHE A 78 -14.92 4.57 4.55
N LYS A 79 -14.17 4.44 5.65
CA LYS A 79 -14.06 5.47 6.69
C LYS A 79 -12.59 5.67 7.05
N LEU A 80 -12.10 6.88 6.86
CA LEU A 80 -10.76 7.27 7.28
C LEU A 80 -10.62 7.22 8.81
N ASN A 81 -9.41 6.90 9.29
CA ASN A 81 -9.09 6.84 10.72
C ASN A 81 -9.97 5.87 11.54
N SER A 82 -10.46 4.80 10.91
CA SER A 82 -11.29 3.79 11.56
C SER A 82 -10.51 2.67 12.26
N ILE A 83 -9.21 2.54 11.94
CA ILE A 83 -8.33 1.54 12.52
C ILE A 83 -7.96 1.96 13.94
N LYS A 84 -8.21 1.09 14.93
CA LYS A 84 -7.83 1.32 16.32
C LYS A 84 -6.33 1.05 16.51
N PRO A 85 -5.67 1.73 17.46
CA PRO A 85 -4.32 1.37 17.85
C PRO A 85 -4.29 -0.10 18.33
N THR A 86 -3.17 -0.75 18.04
CA THR A 86 -2.85 -2.12 18.45
C THR A 86 -3.08 -2.33 19.94
#